data_AF-A0A840SK10-F1
#
_entry.id   AF-A0A840SK10-F1
#
_cell.length_a   1.000
_cell.length_b   1.000
_cell.length_c   1.000
_cell.angle_alpha   90.00
_cell.angle_beta   90.00
_cell.angle_gamma   90.00
#
_symmetry.space_group_name_H-M   'P 1'
#
loop_
_entity.id
_entity.type
_entity.pdbx_description
1 polymer ?
#
loop_
_entity_poly.entity_id
_entity_poly.type
_entity_poly.pdbx_seq_one_letter_code
_entity_poly.pdbx_strand_id
1 'polypeptide(L)' 'MHKIKITAIRKADYKDLQQKYENPIQHACDIQEGQVFIVNGWQRPEGMCESA' A
#
# COMPACT_ATOMS: atom_id res chain seq x y z
N MET A 1 22.65 1.99 9.02
CA MET A 1 21.18 2.20 8.91
C MET A 1 20.47 1.02 9.55
N HIS A 2 19.37 1.25 10.27
CA HIS A 2 18.62 0.19 10.93
C HIS A 2 17.67 -0.51 9.95
N LYS A 3 17.45 -1.81 10.16
CA LYS A 3 16.36 -2.52 9.48
C LYS A 3 15.04 -2.16 10.15
N ILE A 4 14.06 -1.74 9.36
CA ILE A 4 12.71 -1.40 9.82
C ILE A 4 11.76 -2.46 9.28
N LYS A 5 10.87 -2.95 10.16
CA LYS A 5 9.76 -3.84 9.79
C LYS A 5 8.47 -3.03 9.75
N ILE A 6 7.84 -2.98 8.58
CA ILE A 6 6.53 -2.37 8.37
C ILE A 6 5.51 -3.50 8.17
N THR A 7 4.32 -3.38 8.75
CA THR A 7 3.26 -4.39 8.61
C THR A 7 1.95 -3.68 8.29
N ALA A 8 1.29 -4.10 7.21
CA ALA A 8 -0.04 -3.62 6.87
C ALA A 8 -1.05 -4.23 7.84
N ILE A 9 -1.57 -3.45 8.78
CA ILE A 9 -2.48 -3.98 9.82
C ILE A 9 -3.93 -3.95 9.34
N ARG A 10 -4.32 -2.96 8.54
CA ARG A 10 -5.69 -2.78 8.07
C ARG A 10 -5.71 -2.07 6.72
N LYS A 11 -6.65 -2.46 5.86
CA LYS A 11 -7.02 -1.79 4.61
C LYS A 11 -8.47 -1.36 4.69
N ALA A 12 -8.76 -0.10 4.34
CA ALA A 12 -10.12 0.36 4.15
C ALA A 12 -10.43 0.38 2.65
N ASP A 13 -11.51 -0.29 2.25
CA ASP A 13 -11.93 -0.43 0.85
C ASP A 13 -13.38 0.05 0.71
N TYR A 14 -13.58 1.17 0.01
CA TYR A 14 -14.87 1.85 -0.15
C TYR A 14 -15.27 1.87 -1.62
N LYS A 15 -15.84 0.75 -2.09
CA LYS A 15 -16.15 0.54 -3.51
C LYS A 15 -17.11 1.58 -4.09
N ASP A 16 -18.03 2.08 -3.27
CA ASP A 16 -18.98 3.12 -3.63
C ASP A 16 -18.29 4.46 -3.91
N LEU A 17 -17.31 4.83 -3.08
CA LEU A 17 -16.52 6.05 -3.28
C LEU A 17 -15.58 5.90 -4.48
N GLN A 18 -14.94 4.74 -4.64
CA GLN A 18 -14.08 4.43 -5.78
C GLN A 18 -14.84 4.59 -7.09
N GLN A 19 -16.00 3.94 -7.22
CA GLN A 19 -16.82 4.03 -8.43
C GLN A 19 -17.27 5.46 -8.75
N LYS A 20 -17.51 6.29 -7.73
CA LYS A 20 -18.03 7.66 -7.89
C LYS A 20 -16.95 8.69 -8.21
N TYR A 21 -15.74 8.50 -7.68
CA TYR A 21 -14.72 9.55 -7.66
C TYR A 21 -13.37 9.15 -8.28
N GLU A 22 -13.04 7.87 -8.38
CA GLU A 22 -11.76 7.47 -8.97
C GLU A 22 -11.77 7.66 -10.49
N ASN A 23 -10.66 8.22 -10.98
CA ASN A 23 -10.36 8.14 -12.39
C ASN A 23 -10.04 6.68 -12.75
N PRO A 24 -10.32 6.22 -13.99
CA PRO A 24 -9.93 4.89 -14.42
C PRO A 24 -8.42 4.68 -14.21
N ILE A 25 -8.07 3.75 -13.33
CA ILE A 25 -6.69 3.35 -13.04
C ILE A 25 -6.39 1.99 -13.68
N GLN A 26 -5.20 1.84 -14.25
CA GLN A 26 -4.78 0.58 -14.89
C GLN A 26 -4.40 -0.48 -13.86
N HIS A 27 -3.86 -0.07 -12.72
CA HIS A 27 -3.47 -0.96 -11.62
C HIS A 27 -3.85 -0.34 -10.28
N ALA A 28 -4.72 -1.02 -9.53
CA ALA A 28 -5.04 -0.70 -8.15
C ALA A 28 -3.93 -1.19 -7.21
N CYS A 29 -3.81 -0.55 -6.05
CA CYS A 29 -2.86 -0.97 -5.03
C CYS A 29 -3.19 -2.38 -4.48
N ASP A 30 -2.23 -3.29 -4.61
CA ASP A 30 -2.33 -4.71 -4.31
C ASP A 30 -1.91 -5.09 -2.88
N ILE A 31 -1.57 -4.10 -2.04
CA ILE A 31 -1.23 -4.33 -0.62
C ILE A 31 -2.38 -5.06 0.08
N GLN A 32 -2.00 -6.11 0.83
CA GLN A 32 -2.90 -6.94 1.64
C GLN A 32 -2.64 -6.76 3.13
N GLU A 33 -3.68 -6.92 3.95
CA GLU A 33 -3.53 -6.99 5.40
C GLU A 33 -2.61 -8.16 5.80
N GLY A 34 -1.75 -7.95 6.79
CA GLY A 34 -0.72 -8.90 7.20
C GLY A 34 0.57 -8.85 6.38
N GLN A 35 0.61 -8.14 5.25
CA GLN A 35 1.82 -7.99 4.45
C GLN A 35 2.94 -7.30 5.24
N VAL A 36 4.15 -7.87 5.18
CA VAL A 36 5.32 -7.40 5.91
C VAL A 36 6.39 -6.93 4.93
N PHE A 37 6.95 -5.76 5.21
CA PHE A 37 8.08 -5.21 4.49
C PHE A 37 9.28 -5.05 5.42
N ILE A 38 10.48 -5.38 4.93
CA ILE A 38 11.73 -5.15 5.63
C ILE A 38 12.57 -4.19 4.80
N VAL A 39 12.84 -3.00 5.31
CA VAL A 39 13.59 -1.96 4.59
C VAL A 39 14.78 -1.46 5.37
N ASN A 40 15.76 -0.92 4.65
CA ASN A 40 16.93 -0.28 5.25
C ASN A 40 16.64 1.21 5.46
N GLY A 41 16.38 1.61 6.70
CA GLY A 41 16.11 3.01 7.05
C GLY A 41 14.87 3.57 6.36
N TRP A 42 15.02 4.71 5.68
CA TRP A 42 13.94 5.50 5.08
C TRP A 42 13.59 5.10 3.64
N GLN A 43 14.15 4.01 3.13
CA GLN A 43 13.88 3.53 1.78
C GLN A 43 12.44 3.02 1.66
N ARG A 44 11.74 3.42 0.58
CA ARG A 44 10.43 2.86 0.23
C ARG A 44 10.58 1.34 0.02
N PRO A 45 9.71 0.51 0.61
CA PRO A 45 9.72 -0.91 0.32
C PRO A 45 9.42 -1.21 -1.14
N GLU A 46 10.12 -2.20 -1.68
CA GLU A 46 9.72 -2.82 -2.95
C GLU A 46 8.31 -3.41 -2.81
N GLY A 47 7.46 -3.16 -3.80
CA GLY A 47 6.05 -3.57 -3.78
C GLY A 47 5.12 -2.70 -2.94
N MET A 48 5.59 -1.63 -2.29
CA MET A 48 4.70 -0.65 -1.66
C MET A 48 4.20 0.36 -2.71
N CYS A 49 2.89 0.42 -2.93
CA CYS A 49 2.25 1.31 -3.90
C CYS A 49 2.72 2.77 -3.72
N GLU A 50 3.11 3.44 -4.81
CA GLU A 50 3.54 4.85 -4.78
C GLU A 50 2.36 5.83 -4.76
N SER A 51 1.20 5.37 -5.22
CA SER A 51 -0.04 6.15 -5.28
C SER A 51 -1.14 5.41 -4.52
N ALA A 52 -1.77 6.12 -3.60
CA ALA A 52 -3.16 5.93 -3.21
C ALA A 52 -3.95 7.12 -3.76
#